data_AF-A0A1H6LTL4-F1
#
_entry.id   AF-A0A1H6LTL4-F1
#
_cell.length_a   1.000
_cell.length_b   1.000
_cell.length_c   1.000
_cell.angle_alpha   90.00
_cell.angle_beta   90.00
_cell.angle_gamma   90.00
#
_symmetry.space_group_name_H-M   'P 1'
#
loop_
_entity.id
_entity.type
_entity.pdbx_description
1 polymer ?
#
loop_
_entity_poly.entity_id
_entity_poly.type
_entity_poly.pdbx_seq_one_letter_code
_entity_poly.pdbx_strand_id
1 'polypeptide(L)'
;MLAERHSEALKNIKILFSESGYDLSFSLLNAVNYGTPQDRKRVFFIGIRKDLNFTFEFPEPLKNKQFLKDIITDIQDSALPAKEKQKTNGDKCYLPNHEYMIGGFSSIYMSRNRVRSWDEPSFTIQAGGRHAPIHPQAPKMKFIGTK
;
A
#
# COMPACT_ATOMS: atom_id res chain seq x y z
N MET A 1 2.81 8.58 -12.23
CA MET A 1 1.75 9.42 -12.84
C MET A 1 1.98 10.91 -12.66
N LEU A 2 2.09 11.46 -11.44
CA LEU A 2 2.27 12.93 -11.28
C LEU A 2 3.73 13.42 -11.35
N ALA A 3 4.70 12.52 -11.57
CA ALA A 3 6.09 12.92 -11.78
C ALA A 3 6.24 13.56 -13.17
N GLU A 4 7.15 14.53 -13.30
CA GLU A 4 7.36 15.34 -14.51
C GLU A 4 7.59 14.49 -15.77
N ARG A 5 8.36 13.39 -15.66
CA ARG A 5 8.59 12.42 -16.72
C ARG A 5 7.33 11.76 -17.31
N HIS A 6 6.16 11.98 -16.71
CA HIS A 6 4.86 11.45 -17.15
C HIS A 6 3.85 12.56 -17.49
N SER A 7 4.29 13.82 -17.60
CA SER A 7 3.43 14.99 -17.82
C SER A 7 2.63 14.89 -19.12
N GLU A 8 3.25 14.42 -20.21
CA GLU A 8 2.59 14.22 -21.50
C GLU A 8 1.47 13.18 -21.41
N ALA A 9 1.74 12.03 -20.79
CA ALA A 9 0.73 11.00 -20.57
C ALA A 9 -0.45 11.53 -19.73
N LEU A 10 -0.17 12.31 -18.68
CA LEU A 10 -1.21 12.94 -17.86
C LEU A 10 -2.06 13.94 -18.68
N LYS A 11 -1.43 14.74 -19.55
CA LYS A 11 -2.12 15.66 -20.46
C LYS A 11 -3.04 14.89 -21.40
N ASN A 12 -2.55 13.82 -22.00
CA ASN A 12 -3.33 13.00 -22.94
C ASN A 12 -4.53 12.34 -22.25
N ILE A 13 -4.36 11.84 -21.02
CA ILE A 13 -5.48 11.31 -20.21
C ILE A 13 -6.58 12.36 -20.03
N LYS A 14 -6.21 13.60 -19.67
CA LYS A 14 -7.19 14.70 -19.50
C LYS A 14 -7.95 15.02 -20.79
N ILE A 15 -7.24 15.07 -21.91
CA ILE A 15 -7.83 15.34 -23.23
C ILE A 15 -8.83 14.25 -23.59
N LEU A 16 -8.43 12.98 -23.48
CA LEU A 16 -9.29 11.84 -23.83
C LEU A 16 -10.58 11.79 -22.99
N PHE A 17 -10.50 12.08 -21.68
CA PHE A 17 -11.70 12.17 -20.84
C PHE A 17 -12.61 13.35 -21.25
N SER A 18 -12.01 14.51 -21.53
CA SER A 18 -12.74 15.70 -21.97
C SER A 18 -13.46 15.48 -23.31
N GLU A 19 -12.79 14.87 -24.28
CA GLU A 19 -13.34 14.52 -25.60
C GLU A 19 -14.43 13.45 -25.48
N SER A 20 -14.32 12.57 -24.49
CA SER A 20 -15.36 11.57 -24.15
C SER A 20 -16.55 12.16 -23.40
N GLY A 21 -16.59 13.48 -23.16
CA GLY A 21 -17.71 14.16 -22.50
C GLY A 21 -17.66 14.21 -20.97
N TYR A 22 -16.48 14.02 -20.36
CA TYR A 22 -16.30 14.05 -18.91
C TYR A 22 -15.42 15.22 -18.44
N ASP A 23 -15.81 15.85 -17.33
CA ASP A 23 -14.96 16.72 -16.53
C ASP A 23 -14.20 15.89 -15.50
N LEU A 24 -12.87 16.06 -15.48
CA LEU A 24 -11.97 15.21 -14.73
C LEU A 24 -11.42 15.92 -13.48
N SER A 25 -11.84 15.47 -12.30
CA SER A 25 -11.20 15.79 -11.02
C SER A 25 -10.13 14.74 -10.70
N PHE A 26 -8.98 15.14 -10.17
CA PHE A 26 -7.98 14.17 -9.69
C PHE A 26 -7.22 14.67 -8.48
N SER A 27 -6.84 13.75 -7.58
CA SER A 27 -6.07 14.08 -6.37
C SER A 27 -5.17 12.92 -5.94
N LEU A 28 -4.06 13.25 -5.27
CA LEU A 28 -3.16 12.30 -4.64
C LEU A 28 -3.61 12.08 -3.19
N LEU A 29 -4.18 10.92 -2.91
CA LEU A 29 -4.65 10.55 -1.57
C LEU A 29 -3.71 9.55 -0.91
N ASN A 30 -3.58 9.62 0.42
CA ASN A 30 -2.88 8.62 1.22
C ASN A 30 -3.88 7.83 2.06
N ALA A 31 -3.92 6.50 1.92
CA ALA A 31 -4.88 5.64 2.62
C ALA A 31 -4.84 5.78 4.16
N VAL A 32 -3.67 6.12 4.72
CA VAL A 32 -3.51 6.40 6.17
C VAL A 32 -4.39 7.55 6.68
N ASN A 33 -4.77 8.47 5.80
CA ASN A 33 -5.66 9.57 6.13
C ASN A 33 -7.14 9.19 6.07
N TYR A 34 -7.47 7.97 5.63
CA TYR A 34 -8.84 7.51 5.37
C TYR A 34 -9.12 6.15 6.04
N GLY A 35 -8.47 5.87 7.18
CA GLY A 35 -8.80 4.71 8.02
C GLY A 35 -8.14 3.40 7.61
N THR A 36 -7.08 3.42 6.80
CA THR A 36 -6.25 2.24 6.56
C THR A 36 -4.90 2.40 7.27
N PRO A 37 -4.41 1.44 8.08
CA PRO A 37 -3.13 1.52 8.81
C PRO A 37 -1.91 1.36 7.87
N GLN A 38 -1.85 2.10 6.77
CA GLN A 38 -0.90 1.91 5.70
C GLN A 38 -0.58 3.22 4.97
N ASP A 39 0.71 3.54 4.84
CA ASP A 39 1.18 4.55 3.91
C ASP A 39 1.02 4.04 2.47
N ARG A 40 -0.06 4.45 1.81
CA ARG A 40 -0.38 4.09 0.42
C ARG A 40 -0.90 5.32 -0.32
N LYS A 41 0.03 6.01 -0.99
CA LYS A 41 -0.28 7.15 -1.84
C LYS A 41 -0.75 6.70 -3.22
N ARG A 42 -1.94 7.10 -3.66
CA ARG A 42 -2.50 6.80 -5.00
C ARG A 42 -3.19 8.03 -5.58
N VAL A 43 -3.11 8.15 -6.90
CA VAL A 43 -3.84 9.18 -7.64
C VAL A 43 -5.17 8.58 -8.04
N PHE A 44 -6.25 9.30 -7.77
CA PHE A 44 -7.59 8.94 -8.22
C PHE A 44 -8.02 9.93 -9.30
N PHE A 45 -8.54 9.41 -10.40
CA PHE A 45 -9.12 10.16 -11.50
C PHE A 45 -10.63 9.92 -11.47
N ILE A 46 -11.41 10.98 -11.27
CA ILE A 46 -12.87 10.93 -11.17
C ILE A 46 -13.44 11.76 -12.32
N GLY A 47 -14.03 11.06 -13.30
CA GLY A 47 -14.70 11.70 -14.43
C GLY A 47 -16.20 11.80 -14.18
N ILE A 48 -16.73 13.01 -14.20
CA ILE A 48 -18.18 13.28 -14.14
C ILE A 48 -18.62 13.76 -15.51
N ARG A 49 -19.76 13.29 -16.02
CA ARG A 49 -20.26 13.76 -17.32
C ARG A 49 -20.52 15.27 -17.27
N LYS A 50 -20.11 15.97 -18.33
CA LYS A 50 -20.21 17.44 -18.45
C LYS A 50 -21.63 17.98 -18.32
N ASP A 51 -22.62 17.23 -18.79
CA ASP A 51 -24.03 17.64 -18.78
C ASP A 51 -24.66 17.62 -17.37
N LEU A 52 -24.01 17.00 -16.39
CA LEU A 52 -24.50 16.96 -15.02
C LEU A 52 -24.16 18.21 -14.21
N ASN A 53 -23.30 19.10 -14.74
CA ASN A 53 -22.83 20.33 -14.10
C ASN A 53 -22.44 20.13 -12.61
N PHE A 54 -21.73 19.04 -12.34
CA PHE A 54 -21.32 18.63 -11.00
C PHE A 54 -19.80 18.49 -10.93
N THR A 55 -19.19 19.16 -9.96
CA THR A 55 -17.76 19.04 -9.68
C THR A 55 -17.56 18.14 -8.47
N PHE A 56 -16.81 17.06 -8.66
CA PHE A 56 -16.49 16.15 -7.56
C PHE A 56 -15.47 16.78 -6.62
N GLU A 57 -15.80 16.79 -5.33
CA GLU A 57 -14.89 17.18 -4.23
C GLU A 57 -14.37 15.93 -3.52
N PHE A 58 -13.06 15.88 -3.28
CA PHE A 58 -12.45 14.78 -2.56
C PHE A 58 -12.77 14.88 -1.06
N PRO A 59 -12.97 13.72 -0.38
CA PRO A 59 -13.26 13.73 1.04
C PRO A 59 -12.09 14.28 1.85
N GLU A 60 -12.41 14.99 2.92
CA GLU A 60 -11.43 15.45 3.90
C GLU A 60 -10.80 14.28 4.67
N PRO A 61 -9.51 14.37 5.04
CA PRO A 61 -8.86 13.40 5.91
C PRO A 61 -9.62 13.16 7.22
N LEU A 62 -9.61 11.91 7.69
CA LEU A 62 -10.04 11.58 9.05
C LEU A 62 -9.08 12.19 10.07
N LYS A 63 -9.63 12.61 11.22
CA LYS A 63 -8.84 13.21 12.32
C LYS A 63 -7.84 12.23 12.94
N ASN A 64 -8.24 10.96 13.05
CA ASN A 64 -7.45 9.92 13.71
C ASN A 64 -6.91 8.93 12.69
N LYS A 65 -5.65 8.53 12.88
CA LYS A 65 -4.99 7.49 12.10
C LYS A 65 -4.98 6.18 12.88
N GLN A 66 -5.00 5.07 12.16
CA GLN A 66 -4.80 3.74 12.73
C GLN A 66 -3.36 3.27 12.48
N PHE A 67 -2.86 2.42 13.37
CA PHE A 67 -1.53 1.83 13.32
C PHE A 67 -1.60 0.31 13.30
N LEU A 68 -0.44 -0.32 13.12
CA LEU A 68 -0.34 -1.78 13.06
C LEU A 68 -0.92 -2.47 14.31
N LYS A 69 -0.69 -1.89 15.50
CA LYS A 69 -1.22 -2.43 16.76
C LYS A 69 -2.74 -2.49 16.83
N ASP A 70 -3.42 -1.62 16.10
CA ASP A 70 -4.87 -1.55 16.14
C ASP A 70 -5.51 -2.66 15.28
N ILE A 71 -4.72 -3.37 14.46
CA ILE A 71 -5.22 -4.16 13.33
C ILE A 71 -4.67 -5.59 13.27
N ILE A 72 -3.43 -5.86 13.73
CA ILE A 72 -2.83 -7.20 13.59
C ILE A 72 -2.27 -7.79 14.90
N THR A 73 -2.49 -7.15 16.05
CA THR A 73 -1.96 -7.63 17.34
C THR A 73 -2.60 -8.94 17.78
N ASP A 74 -3.87 -9.16 17.48
CA ASP A 74 -4.63 -10.38 17.81
C ASP A 74 -4.20 -11.63 17.02
N ILE A 75 -3.47 -11.44 15.91
CA ILE A 75 -3.03 -12.53 15.02
C ILE A 75 -1.51 -12.74 15.00
N GLN A 76 -0.74 -12.02 15.82
CA GLN A 76 0.73 -11.98 15.70
C GLN A 76 1.43 -13.34 15.90
N ASP A 77 0.86 -14.22 16.73
CA ASP A 77 1.52 -15.47 17.17
C ASP A 77 1.02 -16.74 16.43
N SER A 78 0.06 -16.61 15.51
CA SER A 78 -0.62 -17.76 14.89
C SER A 78 -0.27 -18.01 13.42
N ALA A 79 0.64 -17.21 12.84
CA ALA A 79 0.99 -17.29 11.43
C ALA A 79 1.87 -18.52 11.11
N LEU A 80 1.51 -19.29 10.08
CA LEU A 80 2.32 -20.43 9.62
C LEU A 80 3.30 -20.03 8.50
N PRO A 81 4.51 -20.59 8.44
CA PRO A 81 5.34 -20.45 7.24
C PRO A 81 4.69 -21.21 6.06
N ALA A 82 4.80 -20.66 4.86
CA ALA A 82 4.41 -21.36 3.64
C ALA A 82 5.18 -22.68 3.48
N LYS A 83 4.59 -23.64 2.76
CA LYS A 83 5.25 -24.91 2.40
C LYS A 83 6.33 -24.69 1.34
N GLU A 84 7.07 -25.76 1.03
CA GLU A 84 8.07 -25.78 -0.04
C GLU A 84 7.50 -25.15 -1.34
N LYS A 85 8.33 -24.37 -2.04
CA LYS A 85 7.94 -23.65 -3.26
C LYS A 85 6.75 -22.69 -3.06
N GLN A 86 6.62 -22.13 -1.85
CA GLN A 86 5.57 -21.17 -1.46
C GLN A 86 4.15 -21.75 -1.61
N LYS A 87 3.97 -23.05 -1.39
CA LYS A 87 2.66 -23.69 -1.47
C LYS A 87 1.86 -23.43 -0.20
N THR A 88 0.53 -23.36 -0.35
CA THR A 88 -0.40 -23.06 0.75
C THR A 88 -0.50 -24.19 1.77
N ASN A 89 -0.71 -23.80 3.02
CA ASN A 89 -1.11 -24.67 4.12
C ASN A 89 -2.57 -25.14 4.02
N GLY A 90 -3.43 -24.38 3.32
CA GLY A 90 -4.86 -24.69 3.20
C GLY A 90 -5.56 -24.67 4.56
N ASP A 91 -6.38 -25.69 4.81
CA ASP A 91 -7.16 -25.84 6.06
C ASP A 91 -6.30 -26.01 7.32
N LYS A 92 -4.98 -26.14 7.18
CA LYS A 92 -4.05 -26.16 8.34
C LYS A 92 -3.87 -24.78 8.97
N CYS A 93 -4.17 -23.70 8.27
CA CYS A 93 -4.14 -22.36 8.87
C CYS A 93 -5.34 -22.20 9.82
N TYR A 94 -5.07 -21.90 11.10
CA TYR A 94 -6.12 -21.64 12.09
C TYR A 94 -7.03 -20.48 11.65
N LEU A 95 -6.41 -19.39 11.20
CA LEU A 95 -7.10 -18.27 10.55
C LEU A 95 -6.94 -18.40 9.02
N PRO A 96 -8.00 -18.21 8.21
CA PRO A 96 -7.91 -18.33 6.77
C PRO A 96 -6.75 -17.51 6.19
N ASN A 97 -5.91 -18.16 5.39
CA ASN A 97 -4.77 -17.56 4.69
C ASN A 97 -3.68 -16.96 5.60
N HIS A 98 -3.69 -17.25 6.90
CA HIS A 98 -2.71 -16.71 7.85
C HIS A 98 -1.39 -17.47 7.79
N GLU A 99 -0.73 -17.32 6.66
CA GLU A 99 0.57 -17.91 6.36
C GLU A 99 1.47 -16.89 5.63
N TYR A 100 2.78 -17.01 5.77
CA TYR A 100 3.73 -16.05 5.22
C TYR A 100 4.78 -16.71 4.31
N MET A 101 5.23 -15.93 3.32
CA MET A 101 6.27 -16.36 2.38
C MET A 101 7.60 -16.61 3.10
N ILE A 102 8.28 -17.68 2.72
CA ILE A 102 9.64 -18.01 3.18
C ILE A 102 10.69 -17.70 2.11
N GLY A 103 11.97 -17.60 2.47
CA GLY A 103 13.08 -17.47 1.53
C GLY A 103 13.94 -16.22 1.72
N GLY A 104 14.86 -15.99 0.79
CA GLY A 104 15.88 -14.93 0.89
C GLY A 104 15.45 -13.58 0.33
N PHE A 105 16.11 -12.52 0.82
CA PHE A 105 15.90 -11.14 0.41
C PHE A 105 16.84 -10.72 -0.74
N SER A 106 16.42 -9.74 -1.55
CA SER A 106 17.32 -9.13 -2.55
C SER A 106 18.21 -8.05 -1.92
N SER A 107 19.32 -7.71 -2.58
CA SER A 107 20.18 -6.59 -2.16
C SER A 107 19.42 -5.26 -2.04
N ILE A 108 18.54 -4.97 -3.00
CA ILE A 108 17.68 -3.76 -2.98
C ILE A 108 16.70 -3.80 -1.80
N TYR A 109 16.14 -4.97 -1.49
CA TYR A 109 15.27 -5.11 -0.32
C TYR A 109 16.05 -4.78 0.96
N MET A 110 17.23 -5.40 1.13
CA MET A 110 18.10 -5.23 2.29
C MET A 110 18.74 -3.85 2.40
N SER A 111 18.77 -3.06 1.32
CA SER A 111 19.39 -1.72 1.32
C SER A 111 18.62 -0.66 2.15
N ARG A 112 17.42 -0.97 2.64
CA ARG A 112 16.55 -0.06 3.39
C ARG A 112 15.88 -0.81 4.53
N ASN A 113 15.43 -0.07 5.55
CA ASN A 113 14.58 -0.63 6.60
C ASN A 113 13.23 -1.08 6.04
N ARG A 114 12.82 -2.30 6.42
CA ARG A 114 11.57 -2.94 5.99
C ARG A 114 10.64 -3.28 7.16
N VAL A 115 10.97 -2.81 8.36
CA VAL A 115 10.18 -2.99 9.59
C VAL A 115 9.55 -1.65 10.00
N ARG A 116 8.25 -1.64 10.25
CA ARG A 116 7.55 -0.55 10.97
C ARG A 116 7.22 -1.03 12.37
N SER A 117 7.29 -0.16 13.36
CA SER A 117 6.91 -0.46 14.74
C SER A 117 5.39 -0.55 14.88
N TRP A 118 4.93 -1.16 15.98
CA TRP A 118 3.51 -1.36 16.30
C TRP A 118 2.69 -0.06 16.32
N ASP A 119 3.30 1.06 16.67
CA ASP A 119 2.74 2.41 16.72
C ASP A 119 2.87 3.18 15.39
N GLU A 120 3.33 2.54 14.33
CA GLU A 120 3.44 3.12 13.00
C GLU A 120 2.42 2.48 12.03
N PRO A 121 2.02 3.19 10.95
CA PRO A 121 1.33 2.55 9.83
C PRO A 121 2.30 1.65 9.05
N SER A 122 1.75 0.62 8.40
CA SER A 122 2.50 -0.23 7.47
C SER A 122 3.09 0.56 6.29
N PHE A 123 4.18 0.06 5.71
CA PHE A 123 4.54 0.43 4.33
C PHE A 123 3.44 0.02 3.34
N THR A 124 3.48 0.58 2.12
CA THR A 124 2.65 0.11 1.00
C THR A 124 2.86 -1.39 0.79
N ILE A 125 1.78 -2.18 0.92
CA ILE A 125 1.77 -3.60 0.56
C ILE A 125 1.83 -3.70 -0.97
N GLN A 126 2.91 -4.33 -1.43
CA GLN A 126 3.18 -4.56 -2.84
C GLN A 126 2.58 -5.90 -3.27
N ALA A 127 2.24 -6.03 -4.56
CA ALA A 127 1.72 -7.27 -5.14
C ALA A 127 2.86 -8.29 -5.41
N GLY A 128 3.59 -8.67 -4.36
CA GLY A 128 4.67 -9.64 -4.44
C GLY A 128 5.21 -9.99 -3.05
N GLY A 129 5.11 -11.27 -2.67
CA GLY A 129 5.50 -11.75 -1.34
C GLY A 129 6.96 -11.45 -0.99
N ARG A 130 7.87 -11.49 -1.97
CA ARG A 130 9.31 -11.22 -1.77
C ARG A 130 9.61 -9.78 -1.35
N HIS A 131 8.64 -8.88 -1.51
CA HIS A 131 8.74 -7.47 -1.17
C HIS A 131 7.80 -7.07 -0.03
N ALA A 132 7.16 -8.04 0.61
CA ALA A 132 6.34 -7.80 1.79
C ALA A 132 7.17 -7.12 2.90
N PRO A 133 6.61 -6.17 3.65
CA PRO A 133 7.22 -5.64 4.86
C PRO A 133 7.48 -6.74 5.89
N ILE A 134 8.47 -6.52 6.75
CA ILE A 134 8.74 -7.38 7.90
C ILE A 134 7.80 -7.01 9.04
N HIS A 135 7.31 -8.03 9.76
CA HIS A 135 6.39 -7.89 10.87
C HIS A 135 6.92 -6.96 11.98
N PRO A 136 6.07 -6.13 12.63
CA PRO A 136 6.47 -5.18 13.68
C PRO A 136 7.11 -5.79 14.93
N GLN A 137 7.02 -7.11 15.13
CA GLN A 137 7.73 -7.81 16.19
C GLN A 137 9.25 -7.77 16.04
N ALA A 138 9.76 -7.60 14.82
CA ALA A 138 11.18 -7.53 14.56
C ALA A 138 11.73 -6.15 14.99
N PRO A 139 13.00 -6.06 15.40
CA PRO A 139 13.66 -4.77 15.56
C PRO A 139 13.84 -4.09 14.20
N LYS A 140 13.84 -2.75 14.17
CA LYS A 140 14.15 -1.99 12.95
C LYS A 140 15.52 -2.37 12.40
N MET A 141 15.60 -2.48 11.07
CA MET A 141 16.87 -2.80 10.41
C MET A 141 17.85 -1.66 10.58
N LYS A 142 19.11 -1.98 10.91
CA LYS A 142 20.19 -1.01 11.03
C LYS A 142 20.93 -0.89 9.71
N PHE A 143 21.22 0.34 9.30
CA PHE A 143 22.10 0.58 8.16
C PHE A 143 23.54 0.27 8.56
N ILE A 144 24.16 -0.68 7.87
CA ILE A 144 25.58 -1.01 8.00
C ILE A 144 26.26 -0.53 6.72
N GLY A 145 26.87 0.64 6.78
CA GLY A 145 27.74 1.11 5.71
C GLY A 145 29.09 0.40 5.77
N THR A 146 29.75 0.23 4.63
CA THR A 146 31.19 -0.07 4.60
C THR A 146 31.92 1.16 5.14
N LYS A 147 32.80 0.96 6.12
CA LYS A 147 33.79 1.97 6.52
C LYS A 147 34.72 2.27 5.36
#